data_AF-A0A9X6GBL0-F1
#
_entry.id   AF-A0A9X6GBL0-F1
#
_cell.length_a   1.000
_cell.length_b   1.000
_cell.length_c   1.000
_cell.angle_alpha   90.00
_cell.angle_beta   90.00
_cell.angle_gamma   90.00
#
_symmetry.space_group_name_H-M   'P 1'
#
loop_
_entity.id
_entity.type
_entity.pdbx_description
1 polymer ?
#
loop_
_entity_poly.entity_id
_entity_poly.type
_entity_poly.pdbx_seq_one_letter_code
_entity_poly.pdbx_strand_id
1 'polypeptide(L)'
;MKSISQNVLDTLVVGIDEDVQMLFIMMIDYEEEIDMITKEELITAHENLKEVILFCQSHSQGMDVLLMEEILVGINHRISEILGKKFTIENPNAIYGEKLRLPEGVTVRRKLEESSFHYIFDHETFG
;
A
#
# COMPACT_ATOMS: atom_id res chain seq x y z
N MET A 1 16.09 11.22 -11.82
CA MET A 1 14.93 10.39 -12.22
C MET A 1 14.29 11.00 -13.45
N LYS A 2 13.81 10.19 -14.40
CA LYS A 2 12.96 10.68 -15.50
C LYS A 2 11.57 10.97 -14.94
N SER A 3 10.97 12.10 -15.32
CA SER A 3 9.59 12.41 -14.93
C SER A 3 8.62 11.58 -15.76
N ILE A 4 7.67 10.92 -15.10
CA ILE A 4 6.52 10.26 -15.73
C ILE A 4 5.36 11.27 -15.82
N SER A 5 4.51 11.15 -16.83
CA SER A 5 3.33 12.01 -16.97
C SER A 5 2.25 11.62 -15.97
N GLN A 6 1.51 12.62 -15.46
CA GLN A 6 0.42 12.36 -14.51
C GLN A 6 -0.62 11.39 -15.07
N ASN A 7 -1.00 11.50 -16.35
CA ASN A 7 -1.94 10.57 -16.98
C ASN A 7 -1.49 9.10 -16.91
N VAL A 8 -0.19 8.83 -16.96
CA VAL A 8 0.32 7.46 -16.82
C VAL A 8 0.17 6.98 -15.39
N LEU A 9 0.44 7.85 -14.39
CA LEU A 9 0.20 7.52 -12.99
C LEU A 9 -1.28 7.29 -12.72
N ASP A 10 -2.16 8.17 -13.21
CA ASP A 10 -3.61 8.04 -13.05
C ASP A 10 -4.13 6.73 -13.64
N THR A 11 -3.63 6.33 -14.81
CA THR A 11 -3.99 5.05 -15.44
C THR A 11 -3.49 3.86 -14.60
N LEU A 12 -2.27 3.97 -14.05
CA LEU A 12 -1.72 2.93 -13.16
C LEU A 12 -2.53 2.82 -11.86
N VAL A 13 -3.00 3.93 -11.29
CA VAL A 13 -3.87 3.90 -10.08
C VAL A 13 -5.15 3.11 -10.34
N VAL A 14 -5.78 3.31 -11.50
CA VAL A 14 -6.98 2.55 -11.89
C VAL A 14 -6.66 1.06 -12.01
N GLY A 15 -5.57 0.70 -12.71
CA GLY A 15 -5.15 -0.70 -12.83
C GLY A 15 -4.80 -1.35 -11.49
N ILE A 16 -4.17 -0.59 -10.58
CA ILE A 16 -3.90 -1.04 -9.21
C ILE A 16 -5.22 -1.35 -8.49
N ASP A 17 -6.24 -0.49 -8.56
CA ASP A 17 -7.53 -0.75 -7.90
C ASP A 17 -8.20 -2.03 -8.42
N GLU A 18 -8.17 -2.24 -9.74
CA GLU A 18 -8.68 -3.47 -10.36
C GLU A 18 -7.92 -4.72 -9.89
N ASP A 19 -6.59 -4.65 -9.87
CA ASP A 19 -5.73 -5.76 -9.42
C ASP A 19 -5.87 -6.03 -7.91
N VAL A 20 -6.08 -4.99 -7.11
CA VAL A 20 -6.38 -5.10 -5.66
C VAL A 20 -7.67 -5.90 -5.47
N GLN A 21 -8.74 -5.51 -6.17
CA GLN A 21 -10.03 -6.19 -6.09
C GLN A 21 -9.94 -7.65 -6.54
N MET A 22 -9.22 -7.91 -7.64
CA MET A 22 -8.97 -9.26 -8.12
C MET A 22 -8.23 -10.10 -7.09
N LEU A 23 -7.19 -9.55 -6.47
CA LEU A 23 -6.43 -10.26 -5.44
C LEU A 23 -7.32 -10.58 -4.23
N PHE A 24 -8.21 -9.66 -3.80
CA PHE A 24 -9.16 -9.95 -2.73
C PHE A 24 -10.16 -11.06 -3.10
N ILE A 25 -10.61 -11.13 -4.34
CA ILE A 25 -11.46 -12.23 -4.82
C ILE A 25 -10.69 -13.56 -4.73
N MET A 26 -9.46 -13.59 -5.26
CA MET A 26 -8.60 -14.79 -5.16
C MET A 26 -8.38 -15.23 -3.70
N MET A 27 -8.23 -14.27 -2.79
CA MET A 27 -8.08 -14.55 -1.35
C MET A 27 -9.33 -15.22 -0.77
N ILE A 28 -10.52 -14.70 -1.09
CA ILE A 28 -11.80 -15.28 -0.66
C ILE A 28 -11.97 -16.68 -1.26
N ASP A 29 -11.71 -16.83 -2.57
CA ASP A 29 -11.85 -18.11 -3.26
C ASP A 29 -10.91 -19.18 -2.67
N TYR A 30 -9.71 -18.78 -2.27
CA TYR A 30 -8.75 -19.64 -1.57
C TYR A 30 -9.21 -20.03 -0.16
N GLU A 31 -9.71 -19.07 0.64
CA GLU A 31 -10.16 -19.31 2.02
C GLU A 31 -11.43 -20.16 2.08
N GLU A 32 -12.36 -19.92 1.17
CA GLU A 32 -13.66 -20.60 1.10
C GLU A 32 -13.63 -21.87 0.22
N GLU A 33 -12.46 -22.20 -0.34
CA GLU A 33 -12.25 -23.34 -1.26
C GLU A 33 -13.25 -23.35 -2.45
N ILE A 34 -13.64 -22.16 -2.93
CA ILE A 34 -14.65 -21.97 -3.99
C ILE A 34 -14.09 -22.32 -5.37
N ASP A 35 -12.90 -21.81 -5.67
CA ASP A 35 -12.16 -22.08 -6.91
C ASP A 35 -10.79 -22.68 -6.58
N MET A 36 -10.20 -23.42 -7.53
CA MET A 36 -8.88 -24.04 -7.36
C MET A 36 -7.73 -23.01 -7.45
N ILE A 37 -7.81 -21.94 -6.66
CA ILE A 37 -6.72 -21.00 -6.46
C ILE A 37 -5.66 -21.67 -5.60
N THR A 38 -4.43 -21.66 -6.08
CA THR A 38 -3.27 -22.15 -5.34
C THR A 38 -2.63 -21.04 -4.52
N LYS A 39 -1.90 -21.45 -3.48
CA LYS A 39 -1.09 -20.54 -2.68
C LYS A 39 -0.03 -19.83 -3.52
N GLU A 40 0.55 -20.52 -4.49
CA GLU A 40 1.54 -19.97 -5.41
C GLU A 40 0.95 -18.89 -6.32
N GLU A 41 -0.28 -19.06 -6.79
CA GLU A 41 -0.99 -18.04 -7.58
C GLU A 41 -1.26 -16.78 -6.76
N LEU A 42 -1.73 -16.92 -5.51
CA LEU A 42 -1.89 -15.79 -4.59
C LEU A 42 -0.60 -15.02 -4.35
N ILE A 43 0.50 -15.73 -4.06
CA ILE A 43 1.81 -15.11 -3.83
C ILE A 43 2.31 -14.39 -5.09
N THR A 44 2.11 -14.99 -6.25
CA THR A 44 2.56 -14.40 -7.53
C THR A 44 1.77 -13.13 -7.85
N ALA A 45 0.45 -13.17 -7.72
CA ALA A 45 -0.41 -12.00 -7.92
C ALA A 45 -0.07 -10.87 -6.93
N HIS A 46 0.16 -11.23 -5.66
CA HIS A 46 0.57 -10.28 -4.63
C HIS A 46 1.91 -9.59 -4.93
N GLU A 47 2.96 -10.34 -5.29
CA GLU A 47 4.28 -9.75 -5.58
C GLU A 47 4.26 -8.89 -6.86
N ASN A 48 3.51 -9.30 -7.89
CA ASN A 48 3.33 -8.48 -9.10
C ASN A 48 2.65 -7.14 -8.78
N LEU A 49 1.55 -7.17 -8.01
CA LEU A 49 0.82 -5.97 -7.61
C LEU A 49 1.69 -5.06 -6.73
N LYS A 50 2.45 -5.64 -5.80
CA LYS A 50 3.40 -4.91 -4.95
C LYS A 50 4.47 -4.17 -5.76
N GLU A 51 5.02 -4.78 -6.81
CA GLU A 51 5.98 -4.10 -7.69
C GLU A 51 5.36 -2.86 -8.36
N VAL A 52 4.12 -2.99 -8.88
CA VAL A 52 3.40 -1.89 -9.53
C VAL A 52 3.07 -0.77 -8.54
N ILE A 53 2.62 -1.11 -7.33
CA ILE A 53 2.36 -0.12 -6.27
C ILE A 53 3.63 0.63 -5.90
N LEU A 54 4.75 -0.08 -5.67
CA LEU A 54 6.03 0.54 -5.34
C LEU A 54 6.53 1.45 -6.48
N PHE A 55 6.34 1.04 -7.73
CA PHE A 55 6.65 1.87 -8.89
C PHE A 55 5.80 3.16 -8.90
N CYS A 56 4.49 3.04 -8.72
CA CYS A 56 3.56 4.17 -8.69
C CYS A 56 3.88 5.12 -7.53
N GLN A 57 4.04 4.59 -6.31
CA GLN A 57 4.48 5.33 -5.13
C GLN A 57 5.83 6.01 -5.38
N SER A 58 6.71 5.39 -6.17
CA SER A 58 8.03 5.96 -6.40
C SER A 58 8.01 7.27 -7.22
N HIS A 59 6.97 7.47 -8.04
CA HIS A 59 6.79 8.61 -8.93
C HIS A 59 5.65 9.56 -8.51
N SER A 60 4.80 9.15 -7.55
CA SER A 60 3.72 9.96 -6.99
C SER A 60 4.23 11.05 -6.05
N GLN A 61 3.41 12.06 -5.81
CA GLN A 61 3.69 13.16 -4.87
C GLN A 61 2.44 13.47 -4.03
N GLY A 62 2.65 14.05 -2.86
CA GLY A 62 1.52 14.48 -2.01
C GLY A 62 0.73 13.29 -1.46
N MET A 63 -0.59 13.46 -1.37
CA MET A 63 -1.48 12.49 -0.70
C MET A 63 -1.54 11.12 -1.38
N ASP A 64 -1.30 11.05 -2.70
CA ASP A 64 -1.31 9.79 -3.45
C ASP A 64 -0.23 8.81 -2.94
N VAL A 65 0.87 9.34 -2.39
CA VAL A 65 1.93 8.53 -1.76
C VAL A 65 1.40 7.81 -0.51
N LEU A 66 0.51 8.45 0.24
CA LEU A 66 -0.11 7.85 1.43
C LEU A 66 -1.13 6.78 1.02
N LEU A 67 -1.97 7.06 0.03
CA LEU A 67 -2.94 6.09 -0.48
C LEU A 67 -2.27 4.79 -0.95
N MET A 68 -1.19 4.90 -1.74
CA MET A 68 -0.42 3.73 -2.21
C MET A 68 0.21 2.94 -1.06
N GLU A 69 0.65 3.63 0.00
CA GLU A 69 1.18 3.01 1.20
C GLU A 69 0.09 2.24 1.98
N GLU A 70 -1.11 2.81 2.13
CA GLU A 70 -2.24 2.14 2.79
C GLU A 70 -2.63 0.86 2.05
N ILE A 71 -2.76 0.93 0.72
CA ILE A 71 -3.08 -0.22 -0.12
C ILE A 71 -2.03 -1.32 0.09
N LEU A 72 -0.74 -0.97 0.02
CA LEU A 72 0.35 -1.93 0.19
C LEU A 72 0.32 -2.60 1.57
N VAL A 73 0.14 -1.82 2.64
CA VAL A 73 0.06 -2.36 4.00
C VAL A 73 -1.16 -3.26 4.17
N GLY A 74 -2.33 -2.84 3.69
CA GLY A 74 -3.56 -3.60 3.77
C GLY A 74 -3.45 -4.97 3.10
N ILE A 75 -2.94 -5.00 1.86
CA ILE A 75 -2.75 -6.25 1.12
C ILE A 75 -1.70 -7.13 1.81
N ASN A 76 -0.56 -6.56 2.21
CA ASN A 76 0.50 -7.33 2.89
C ASN A 76 0.00 -7.96 4.19
N HIS A 77 -0.84 -7.23 4.93
CA HIS A 77 -1.46 -7.72 6.15
C HIS A 77 -2.37 -8.91 5.84
N ARG A 78 -3.33 -8.75 4.91
CA ARG A 78 -4.30 -9.79 4.56
C ARG A 78 -3.64 -11.05 4.01
N ILE A 79 -2.67 -10.91 3.10
CA ILE A 79 -1.89 -12.04 2.59
C ILE A 79 -1.13 -12.75 3.73
N SER A 80 -0.55 -11.99 4.66
CA SER A 80 0.16 -12.61 5.80
C SER A 80 -0.77 -13.44 6.67
N GLU A 81 -1.99 -12.96 6.93
CA GLU A 81 -3.01 -13.72 7.67
C GLU A 81 -3.36 -15.04 6.97
N ILE A 82 -3.71 -14.98 5.68
CA ILE A 82 -4.09 -16.16 4.89
C ILE A 82 -2.94 -17.18 4.83
N LEU A 83 -1.72 -16.69 4.68
CA LEU A 83 -0.54 -17.56 4.59
C LEU A 83 -0.02 -18.04 5.96
N GLY A 84 -0.66 -17.65 7.07
CA GLY A 84 -0.25 -17.99 8.44
C GLY A 84 1.11 -17.39 8.84
N LYS A 85 1.53 -16.31 8.18
CA LYS A 85 2.79 -15.62 8.47
C LYS A 85 2.54 -14.52 9.50
N LYS A 86 3.50 -14.31 10.40
CA LYS A 86 3.48 -13.12 11.26
C LYS A 86 3.65 -11.89 10.39
N PHE A 87 2.66 -11.01 10.40
CA PHE A 87 2.78 -9.69 9.81
C PHE A 87 3.69 -8.83 10.70
N THR A 88 4.86 -8.46 10.18
CA THR A 88 5.76 -7.49 10.81
C THR A 88 5.86 -6.27 9.91
N ILE A 89 5.43 -5.12 10.41
CA ILE A 89 5.62 -3.85 9.71
C ILE A 89 7.09 -3.49 9.85
N GLU A 90 7.85 -3.63 8.77
CA GLU A 90 9.18 -3.05 8.71
C GLU A 90 9.03 -1.52 8.75
N ASN A 91 9.33 -0.94 9.91
CA ASN A 91 9.41 0.49 10.17
C ASN A 91 8.08 1.26 9.97
N PRO A 92 7.15 1.24 10.97
CA PRO A 92 5.86 1.92 10.88
C PRO A 92 5.97 3.45 10.66
N ASN A 93 7.13 4.03 10.94
CA ASN A 93 7.43 5.46 10.81
C ASN A 93 8.09 5.86 9.48
N ALA A 94 8.42 4.91 8.59
CA ALA A 94 8.98 5.23 7.29
C ALA A 94 7.87 5.59 6.29
N ILE A 95 7.03 6.57 6.61
CA ILE A 95 6.43 7.35 5.53
C ILE A 95 7.64 7.96 4.83
N TYR A 96 7.86 7.64 3.55
CA TYR A 96 8.95 8.18 2.75
C TYR A 96 8.89 9.72 2.78
N GLY A 97 9.47 10.32 3.82
CA GLY A 97 9.28 11.72 4.22
C GLY A 97 9.80 12.71 3.19
N GLU A 98 10.55 12.22 2.20
CA GLU A 98 11.00 13.02 1.06
C GLU A 98 9.91 13.26 0.01
N LYS A 99 8.84 12.45 -0.04
CA LYS A 99 7.81 12.49 -1.11
C LYS A 99 6.51 13.14 -0.68
N LEU A 100 6.20 13.11 0.60
CA LEU A 100 5.16 13.95 1.16
C LEU A 100 5.76 15.34 1.41
N ARG A 101 5.57 16.26 0.46
CA ARG A 101 5.99 17.65 0.65
C ARG A 101 5.11 18.30 1.71
N LEU A 102 5.56 18.21 2.94
CA LEU A 102 4.93 18.87 4.08
C LEU A 102 5.43 20.31 4.17
N PRO A 103 4.60 21.23 4.72
CA PRO A 103 5.09 22.54 5.14
C PRO A 103 6.31 22.41 6.06
N GLU A 104 7.19 23.40 6.02
CA GLU A 104 8.36 23.44 6.92
C GLU A 104 7.92 23.33 8.38
N GLY A 105 8.64 22.52 9.17
CA GLY A 105 8.30 22.24 10.56
C GLY A 105 7.15 21.25 10.77
N VAL A 106 6.57 20.65 9.72
CA VAL A 106 5.55 19.58 9.86
C VAL A 106 6.17 18.21 9.60
N THR A 107 5.93 17.28 10.53
CA THR A 107 6.29 15.87 10.39
C THR A 107 5.02 15.01 10.37
N VAL A 108 5.07 13.86 9.70
CA VAL A 108 3.96 12.92 9.70
C VAL A 108 4.42 11.59 10.29
N ARG A 109 3.59 11.01 11.16
CA ARG A 109 3.78 9.67 11.71
C ARG A 109 2.53 8.86 11.46
N ARG A 110 2.70 7.58 11.16
CA ARG A 110 1.59 6.64 11.00
C ARG A 110 1.40 5.84 12.28
N LYS A 111 0.16 5.69 12.70
CA LYS A 111 -0.27 4.73 13.71
C LYS A 111 -1.29 3.80 13.07
N LEU A 112 -0.99 2.50 13.06
CA LEU A 112 -1.94 1.48 12.65
C LEU A 112 -2.70 1.00 13.88
N GLU A 113 -4.02 1.00 13.80
CA GLU A 113 -4.90 0.32 14.75
C GLU A 113 -5.59 -0.86 14.03
N GLU A 114 -6.27 -1.73 14.78
CA GLU A 114 -6.81 -3.01 14.26
C GLU A 114 -7.65 -2.87 12.98
N SER A 115 -8.31 -1.72 12.77
CA SER A 115 -9.19 -1.47 11.62
C SER A 115 -8.95 -0.14 10.93
N SER A 116 -7.87 0.58 11.26
CA SER A 116 -7.69 1.94 10.74
C SER A 116 -6.24 2.39 10.64
N PHE A 117 -6.00 3.24 9.64
CA PHE A 117 -4.77 4.00 9.48
C PHE A 117 -4.99 5.39 10.05
N HIS A 118 -4.15 5.78 11.02
CA HIS A 118 -4.10 7.13 11.54
C HIS A 118 -2.81 7.80 11.08
N TYR A 119 -2.94 8.96 10.42
CA TYR A 119 -1.83 9.85 10.16
C TYR A 119 -1.87 11.00 11.15
N ILE A 120 -0.80 11.12 11.93
CA ILE A 120 -0.60 12.20 12.89
C ILE A 120 0.37 13.18 12.25
N PHE A 121 -0.08 14.42 12.07
CA PHE A 121 0.74 15.52 11.57
C PHE A 121 1.11 16.39 12.76
N ASP A 122 2.38 16.38 13.14
CA ASP A 122 2.90 17.20 14.24
C ASP A 122 3.62 18.41 13.66
N HIS A 123 3.35 19.60 14.20
CA HIS A 123 4.11 20.80 13.85
C HIS A 123 5.08 21.16 14.98
N GLU A 124 6.36 21.31 14.68
CA GLU A 124 7.44 21.57 15.64
C GLU A 124 7.11 22.69 16.66
N THR A 125 6.43 23.75 16.20
CA THR A 125 5.98 24.87 17.04
C THR A 125 4.58 24.76 17.63
N PHE A 126 3.61 24.15 16.94
CA PHE A 126 2.19 24.20 17.36
C PHE A 126 1.75 22.96 18.14
N GLY A 127 2.58 21.92 18.20
CA GLY A 127 2.23 20.62 18.76
C GLY A 127 1.27 19.87 17.85
#